data_AF-A0A0A0BIM5-F1
#
_entry.id   AF-A0A0A0BIM5-F1
#
_cell.length_a   1.000
_cell.length_b   1.000
_cell.length_c   1.000
_cell.angle_alpha   90.00
_cell.angle_beta   90.00
_cell.angle_gamma   90.00
#
_symmetry.space_group_name_H-M   'P 1'
#
loop_
_entity.id
_entity.type
_entity.pdbx_description
1 polymer ?
#
loop_
_entity_poly.entity_id
_entity_poly.type
_entity_poly.pdbx_seq_one_letter_code
_entity_poly.pdbx_strand_id
1 'polypeptide(L)'
;RDGGPRRSAGPGGAGGRRPAAPRTGSQAPSQRRRTGDPARTVALDLLLEVEEQDAYANLVMPTLLRRDRLSGRDAAFATELAYGTLRLQGRYDPVIAHAAGRPVDGLDAPVRALLRLGAHQLLAMRVPPHAAVSETVALARARVGVGASQLVNAVLRRVTERTPEEWREATRVEDPVADLAVHHSHPGWVVRALTQALVADGRDGDVAALLEADNAAPAVTVAARPGLADRDELAAQVDGVPGRWAPTAVTLPGGAPGDVPGMRSGAVGVQDEGSQLVTLALLEVPVDGPDERWL
;
A
#
# COMPACT_ATOMS: atom_id res chain seq x y z
N ARG A 1 13.13 68.07 59.54
CA ARG A 1 14.12 68.39 58.49
C ARG A 1 15.14 67.27 58.50
N ASP A 2 15.27 66.33 57.58
CA ASP A 2 14.58 65.86 56.36
C ASP A 2 15.00 64.37 56.25
N GLY A 3 14.12 63.41 55.96
CA GLY A 3 13.87 62.90 54.60
C GLY A 3 14.45 61.48 54.42
N GLY A 4 13.60 60.45 54.25
CA GLY A 4 13.98 59.03 54.05
C GLY A 4 14.36 58.67 52.60
N PRO A 5 14.09 57.45 52.08
CA PRO A 5 14.06 56.10 52.68
C PRO A 5 14.77 55.03 51.78
N ARG A 6 14.84 53.73 52.18
CA ARG A 6 14.84 52.55 51.25
C ARG A 6 14.66 51.19 51.98
N ARG A 7 14.04 50.23 51.28
CA ARG A 7 13.41 48.95 51.71
C ARG A 7 14.28 47.69 51.49
N SER A 8 13.79 46.56 52.05
CA SER A 8 13.87 45.14 51.61
C SER A 8 15.08 44.31 52.12
N ALA A 9 15.05 42.99 52.39
CA ALA A 9 14.12 41.85 52.25
C ALA A 9 14.59 40.68 53.18
N GLY A 10 13.76 39.65 53.41
CA GLY A 10 14.10 38.44 54.21
C GLY A 10 14.67 37.24 53.42
N PRO A 11 14.98 36.09 54.06
CA PRO A 11 15.37 34.82 53.40
C PRO A 11 14.22 33.79 53.43
N GLY A 12 14.01 32.84 52.51
CA GLY A 12 14.86 32.23 51.48
C GLY A 12 14.88 30.71 51.64
N GLY A 13 13.80 30.01 51.24
CA GLY A 13 13.59 28.57 51.43
C GLY A 13 14.30 27.66 50.40
N ALA A 14 14.64 26.45 50.84
CA ALA A 14 15.41 25.44 50.11
C ALA A 14 14.57 24.69 49.06
N GLY A 15 15.13 24.55 47.84
CA GLY A 15 14.57 23.74 46.75
C GLY A 15 15.61 22.76 46.19
N GLY A 16 15.35 21.45 46.34
CA GLY A 16 16.16 20.39 45.75
C GLY A 16 15.87 20.22 44.24
N ARG A 17 16.93 20.15 43.42
CA ARG A 17 16.87 19.89 41.98
C ARG A 17 16.85 18.38 41.69
N ARG A 18 15.81 17.89 41.01
CA ARG A 18 15.79 16.59 40.31
C ARG A 18 16.58 16.69 38.99
N PRO A 19 17.29 15.64 38.54
CA PRO A 19 17.95 15.63 37.23
C PRO A 19 16.91 15.47 36.11
N ALA A 20 17.06 16.27 35.05
CA ALA A 20 16.19 16.24 33.88
C ALA A 20 16.44 14.99 33.01
N ALA A 21 15.36 14.37 32.52
CA ALA A 21 15.40 13.27 31.58
C ALA A 21 16.01 13.70 30.22
N PRO A 22 16.68 12.81 29.47
CA PRO A 22 17.27 13.15 28.20
C PRO A 22 16.18 13.39 27.16
N ARG A 23 16.18 14.60 26.58
CA ARG A 23 15.34 14.97 25.46
C ARG A 23 15.79 14.15 24.25
N THR A 24 14.89 13.32 23.71
CA THR A 24 15.09 12.61 22.45
C THR A 24 15.33 13.63 21.34
N GLY A 25 16.60 13.77 20.92
CA GLY A 25 17.00 14.67 19.86
C GLY A 25 16.48 14.20 18.51
N SER A 26 15.80 15.10 17.78
CA SER A 26 15.57 14.95 16.35
C SER A 26 16.92 14.88 15.64
N GLN A 27 17.21 13.76 14.98
CA GLN A 27 18.42 13.60 14.20
C GLN A 27 18.53 14.67 13.10
N ALA A 28 19.77 15.06 12.79
CA ALA A 28 20.04 16.04 11.73
C ALA A 28 19.57 15.51 10.35
N PRO A 29 19.13 16.38 9.41
CA PRO A 29 18.66 15.98 8.09
C PRO A 29 19.67 15.11 7.30
N SER A 30 20.96 15.33 7.52
CA SER A 30 22.06 14.55 6.91
C SER A 30 22.18 13.12 7.47
N GLN A 31 21.71 12.89 8.70
CA GLN A 31 21.64 11.56 9.31
C GLN A 31 20.37 10.83 8.87
N ARG A 32 19.23 11.54 8.73
CA ARG A 32 18.03 11.00 8.06
C ARG A 32 18.32 10.54 6.62
N ARG A 33 19.17 11.25 5.87
CA ARG A 33 19.60 10.80 4.52
C ARG A 33 20.45 9.53 4.51
N ARG A 34 20.96 9.07 5.67
CA ARG A 34 21.77 7.84 5.77
C ARG A 34 20.94 6.61 6.15
N THR A 35 19.77 6.80 6.74
CA THR A 35 18.80 5.76 7.07
C THR A 35 17.60 5.99 6.15
N GLY A 36 17.42 5.17 5.12
CA GLY A 36 16.35 5.38 4.13
C GLY A 36 14.99 5.68 4.77
N ASP A 37 14.16 6.44 4.07
CA ASP A 37 12.81 6.83 4.52
C ASP A 37 12.07 5.65 5.21
N PRO A 38 11.56 5.82 6.45
CA PRO A 38 10.84 4.77 7.18
C PRO A 38 9.72 4.11 6.37
N ALA A 39 8.99 4.87 5.55
CA ALA A 39 7.91 4.31 4.73
C ALA A 39 8.44 3.38 3.63
N ARG A 40 9.57 3.74 2.99
CA ARG A 40 10.26 2.88 2.01
C ARG A 40 10.89 1.66 2.68
N THR A 41 11.37 1.80 3.91
CA THR A 41 11.90 0.67 4.70
C THR A 41 10.80 -0.34 5.00
N VAL A 42 9.62 0.10 5.46
CA VAL A 42 8.47 -0.78 5.68
C VAL A 42 8.03 -1.46 4.39
N ALA A 43 7.99 -0.72 3.28
CA ALA A 43 7.64 -1.30 1.99
C ALA A 43 8.64 -2.39 1.55
N LEU A 44 9.94 -2.13 1.67
CA LEU A 44 10.97 -3.12 1.37
C LEU A 44 10.86 -4.35 2.28
N ASP A 45 10.66 -4.16 3.58
CA ASP A 45 10.51 -5.28 4.52
C ASP A 45 9.33 -6.17 4.11
N LEU A 46 8.18 -5.59 3.72
CA LEU A 46 7.06 -6.37 3.24
C LEU A 46 7.42 -7.18 1.98
N LEU A 47 8.10 -6.56 1.01
CA LEU A 47 8.48 -7.25 -0.23
C LEU A 47 9.38 -8.45 0.06
N LEU A 48 10.33 -8.31 0.98
CA LEU A 48 11.21 -9.41 1.40
C LEU A 48 10.45 -10.51 2.14
N GLU A 49 9.53 -10.17 3.04
CA GLU A 49 8.69 -11.14 3.75
C GLU A 49 7.83 -11.96 2.77
N VAL A 50 7.24 -11.31 1.76
CA VAL A 50 6.46 -11.99 0.72
C VAL A 50 7.36 -12.89 -0.14
N GLU A 51 8.52 -12.40 -0.55
CA GLU A 51 9.43 -13.12 -1.46
C GLU A 51 10.15 -14.30 -0.78
N GLU A 52 10.53 -14.17 0.50
CA GLU A 52 11.33 -15.17 1.21
C GLU A 52 10.48 -16.15 2.03
N GLN A 53 9.29 -15.74 2.52
CA GLN A 53 8.48 -16.53 3.46
C GLN A 53 7.09 -16.88 2.92
N ASP A 54 6.78 -16.53 1.67
CA ASP A 54 5.44 -16.70 1.06
C ASP A 54 4.32 -16.10 1.94
N ALA A 55 4.65 -15.00 2.63
CA ALA A 55 3.77 -14.40 3.60
C ALA A 55 2.64 -13.61 2.91
N TYR A 56 1.45 -13.65 3.48
CA TYR A 56 0.33 -12.86 2.99
C TYR A 56 0.51 -11.37 3.33
N ALA A 57 0.70 -10.53 2.31
CA ALA A 57 0.98 -9.10 2.47
C ALA A 57 -0.05 -8.36 3.35
N ASN A 58 -1.33 -8.71 3.24
CA ASN A 58 -2.43 -8.14 4.04
C ASN A 58 -2.37 -8.48 5.52
N LEU A 59 -1.70 -9.56 5.90
CA LEU A 59 -1.49 -9.94 7.30
C LEU A 59 -0.22 -9.29 7.87
N VAL A 60 0.82 -9.14 7.05
CA VAL A 60 2.12 -8.61 7.46
C VAL A 60 2.13 -7.08 7.55
N MET A 61 1.54 -6.39 6.56
CA MET A 61 1.57 -4.92 6.47
C MET A 61 1.13 -4.20 7.75
N PRO A 62 -0.03 -4.54 8.38
CA PRO A 62 -0.45 -3.84 9.60
C PRO A 62 0.55 -3.99 10.76
N THR A 63 1.26 -5.13 10.82
CA THR A 63 2.28 -5.40 11.84
C THR A 63 3.52 -4.53 11.61
N LEU A 64 4.00 -4.42 10.37
CA LEU A 64 5.14 -3.56 10.02
C LEU A 64 4.84 -2.08 10.26
N LEU A 65 3.65 -1.61 9.86
CA LEU A 65 3.22 -0.23 10.10
C LEU A 65 3.20 0.11 11.60
N ARG A 66 2.67 -0.80 12.45
CA ARG A 66 2.68 -0.61 13.92
C ARG A 66 4.08 -0.65 14.51
N ARG A 67 4.92 -1.59 14.07
CA ARG A 67 6.31 -1.74 14.52
C ARG A 67 7.09 -0.43 14.34
N ASP A 68 6.92 0.20 13.18
CA ASP A 68 7.66 1.41 12.80
C ASP A 68 6.86 2.70 13.09
N ARG A 69 5.70 2.57 13.73
CA ARG A 69 4.80 3.66 14.14
C ARG A 69 4.40 4.59 12.98
N LEU A 70 4.20 4.02 11.80
CA LEU A 70 3.72 4.77 10.64
C LEU A 70 2.20 4.95 10.71
N SER A 71 1.74 6.15 10.37
CA SER A 71 0.32 6.50 10.36
C SER A 71 0.03 7.54 9.27
N GLY A 72 -1.25 7.74 8.95
CA GLY A 72 -1.69 8.77 8.01
C GLY A 72 -1.00 8.66 6.65
N ARG A 73 -0.43 9.78 6.18
CA ARG A 73 0.20 9.87 4.86
C ARG A 73 1.39 8.92 4.67
N ASP A 74 2.20 8.71 5.70
CA ASP A 74 3.38 7.83 5.58
C ASP A 74 2.97 6.36 5.53
N ALA A 75 1.95 5.97 6.30
CA ALA A 75 1.37 4.63 6.22
C ALA A 75 0.70 4.39 4.86
N ALA A 76 -0.05 5.37 4.34
CA ALA A 76 -0.64 5.30 3.02
C ALA A 76 0.42 5.18 1.92
N PHE A 77 1.50 5.96 2.01
CA PHE A 77 2.62 5.88 1.07
C PHE A 77 3.33 4.53 1.13
N ALA A 78 3.65 4.02 2.33
CA ALA A 78 4.25 2.68 2.49
C ALA A 78 3.33 1.58 1.93
N THR A 79 2.03 1.72 2.17
CA THR A 79 1.00 0.79 1.69
C THR A 79 0.95 0.75 0.18
N GLU A 80 0.76 1.90 -0.47
CA GLU A 80 0.74 1.96 -1.94
C GLU A 80 2.06 1.48 -2.53
N LEU A 81 3.19 1.94 -1.99
CA LEU A 81 4.51 1.56 -2.48
C LEU A 81 4.71 0.04 -2.47
N ALA A 82 4.32 -0.64 -1.39
CA ALA A 82 4.53 -2.08 -1.29
C ALA A 82 3.51 -2.88 -2.12
N TYR A 83 2.21 -2.60 -1.97
CA TYR A 83 1.18 -3.33 -2.71
C TYR A 83 1.23 -3.04 -4.20
N GLY A 84 1.48 -1.80 -4.59
CA GLY A 84 1.66 -1.41 -5.99
C GLY A 84 2.89 -2.06 -6.61
N THR A 85 3.99 -2.22 -5.84
CA THR A 85 5.16 -2.98 -6.30
C THR A 85 4.83 -4.46 -6.52
N LEU A 86 4.15 -5.12 -5.57
CA LEU A 86 3.75 -6.53 -5.71
C LEU A 86 2.79 -6.74 -6.89
N ARG A 87 1.79 -5.86 -7.01
CA ARG A 87 0.74 -5.89 -8.03
C ARG A 87 1.32 -5.75 -9.43
N LEU A 88 2.31 -4.87 -9.60
CA LEU A 88 2.88 -4.53 -10.91
C LEU A 88 4.27 -5.11 -11.16
N GLN A 89 4.75 -6.07 -10.37
CA GLN A 89 6.10 -6.63 -10.53
C GLN A 89 6.34 -7.28 -11.90
N GLY A 90 5.34 -7.95 -12.48
CA GLY A 90 5.41 -8.55 -13.81
C GLY A 90 5.57 -7.51 -14.92
N ARG A 91 5.10 -6.27 -14.69
CA ARG A 91 5.35 -5.12 -15.56
C ARG A 91 6.76 -4.57 -15.38
N TYR A 92 7.29 -4.58 -14.15
CA TYR A 92 8.60 -4.01 -13.85
C TYR A 92 9.77 -4.92 -14.21
N ASP A 93 9.61 -6.23 -14.15
CA ASP A 93 10.72 -7.16 -14.37
C ASP A 93 11.32 -7.05 -15.78
N PRO A 94 10.55 -6.99 -16.88
CA PRO A 94 11.12 -6.77 -18.21
C PRO A 94 11.81 -5.41 -18.35
N VAL A 95 11.27 -4.36 -17.72
CA VAL A 95 11.90 -3.02 -17.68
C VAL A 95 13.25 -3.07 -16.97
N ILE A 96 13.29 -3.70 -15.80
CA ILE A 96 14.51 -3.86 -15.01
C ILE A 96 15.52 -4.74 -15.76
N ALA A 97 15.08 -5.83 -16.40
CA ALA A 97 15.94 -6.70 -17.20
C ALA A 97 16.61 -5.93 -18.34
N HIS A 98 15.83 -5.13 -19.07
CA HIS A 98 16.33 -4.28 -20.15
C HIS A 98 17.30 -3.22 -19.61
N ALA A 99 16.95 -2.55 -18.50
CA ALA A 99 17.79 -1.51 -17.91
C ALA A 99 19.09 -2.05 -17.29
N ALA A 100 19.07 -3.27 -16.73
CA ALA A 100 20.21 -3.93 -16.12
C ALA A 100 21.08 -4.72 -17.12
N GLY A 101 20.56 -5.01 -18.31
CA GLY A 101 21.25 -5.84 -19.31
C GLY A 101 21.41 -7.30 -18.89
N ARG A 102 20.60 -7.79 -17.93
CA ARG A 102 20.61 -9.18 -17.45
C ARG A 102 19.23 -9.59 -16.93
N PRO A 103 18.91 -10.89 -16.88
CA PRO A 103 17.65 -11.37 -16.31
C PRO A 103 17.47 -10.95 -14.84
N VAL A 104 16.26 -10.55 -14.47
CA VAL A 104 15.91 -10.10 -13.11
C VAL A 104 16.04 -11.24 -12.08
N ASP A 105 15.75 -12.47 -12.47
CA ASP A 105 15.90 -13.64 -11.60
C ASP A 105 17.36 -13.94 -11.26
N GLY A 106 18.30 -13.41 -12.05
CA GLY A 106 19.72 -13.49 -11.78
C GLY A 106 20.23 -12.45 -10.78
N LEU A 107 19.36 -11.60 -10.22
CA LEU A 107 19.69 -10.63 -9.17
C LEU A 107 19.37 -11.20 -7.79
N ASP A 108 20.14 -10.81 -6.77
CA ASP A 108 19.84 -11.15 -5.38
C ASP A 108 18.48 -10.58 -4.97
N ALA A 109 17.68 -11.34 -4.20
CA ALA A 109 16.31 -10.98 -3.84
C ALA A 109 16.19 -9.55 -3.25
N PRO A 110 17.07 -9.10 -2.32
CA PRO A 110 17.01 -7.71 -1.83
C PRO A 110 17.25 -6.65 -2.91
N VAL A 111 18.14 -6.92 -3.86
CA VAL A 111 18.41 -5.99 -4.97
C VAL A 111 17.23 -5.96 -5.93
N ARG A 112 16.64 -7.12 -6.24
CA ARG A 112 15.44 -7.23 -7.07
C ARG A 112 14.26 -6.49 -6.45
N ALA A 113 13.99 -6.69 -5.16
CA ALA A 113 12.94 -5.98 -4.43
C ALA A 113 13.14 -4.46 -4.45
N LEU A 114 14.38 -3.98 -4.22
CA LEU A 114 14.73 -2.55 -4.31
C LEU A 114 14.51 -1.96 -5.71
N LEU A 115 14.86 -2.72 -6.77
CA LEU A 115 14.66 -2.27 -8.15
C LEU A 115 13.18 -2.21 -8.52
N ARG A 116 12.38 -3.22 -8.15
CA ARG A 116 10.92 -3.21 -8.33
C ARG A 116 10.27 -2.05 -7.58
N LEU A 117 10.66 -1.83 -6.33
CA LEU A 117 10.19 -0.71 -5.49
C LEU A 117 10.58 0.65 -6.09
N GLY A 118 11.80 0.77 -6.62
CA GLY A 118 12.26 1.96 -7.34
C GLY A 118 11.48 2.20 -8.65
N ALA A 119 11.27 1.15 -9.44
CA ALA A 119 10.51 1.21 -10.69
C ALA A 119 9.05 1.60 -10.44
N HIS A 120 8.41 1.08 -9.40
CA HIS A 120 7.05 1.46 -9.03
C HIS A 120 6.93 2.97 -8.75
N GLN A 121 7.86 3.53 -7.96
CA GLN A 121 7.88 4.97 -7.70
C GLN A 121 8.04 5.81 -8.97
N LEU A 122 8.87 5.35 -9.90
CA LEU A 122 9.19 6.08 -11.13
C LEU A 122 8.09 6.00 -12.18
N LEU A 123 7.42 4.85 -12.29
CA LEU A 123 6.54 4.53 -13.41
C LEU A 123 5.05 4.58 -13.05
N ALA A 124 4.69 4.47 -11.77
CA ALA A 124 3.30 4.38 -11.33
C ALA A 124 2.92 5.36 -10.21
N MET A 125 3.88 6.07 -9.61
CA MET A 125 3.61 7.04 -8.54
C MET A 125 3.97 8.47 -8.94
N ARG A 126 3.40 9.44 -8.23
CA ARG A 126 3.74 10.88 -8.37
C ARG A 126 4.96 11.27 -7.52
N VAL A 127 6.03 10.47 -7.56
CA VAL A 127 7.27 10.75 -6.84
C VAL A 127 8.27 11.41 -7.80
N PRO A 128 8.89 12.56 -7.45
CA PRO A 128 9.93 13.15 -8.29
C PRO A 128 11.06 12.16 -8.58
N PRO A 129 11.50 11.99 -9.85
CA PRO A 129 12.47 10.94 -10.20
C PRO A 129 13.76 10.98 -9.39
N HIS A 130 14.30 12.18 -9.14
CA HIS A 130 15.50 12.35 -8.32
C HIS A 130 15.31 11.86 -6.88
N ALA A 131 14.12 12.04 -6.30
CA ALA A 131 13.80 11.58 -4.96
C ALA A 131 13.62 10.06 -4.92
N ALA A 132 12.88 9.48 -5.88
CA ALA A 132 12.72 8.04 -6.02
C ALA A 132 14.07 7.32 -6.14
N VAL A 133 14.97 7.81 -7.01
CA VAL A 133 16.31 7.22 -7.19
C VAL A 133 17.15 7.39 -5.92
N SER A 134 17.30 8.61 -5.41
CA SER A 134 18.22 8.88 -4.29
C SER A 134 17.81 8.16 -3.00
N GLU A 135 16.53 8.13 -2.67
CA GLU A 135 16.03 7.43 -1.48
C GLU A 135 16.17 5.91 -1.62
N THR A 136 15.88 5.36 -2.81
CA THR A 136 16.03 3.91 -3.05
C THR A 136 17.50 3.48 -3.01
N VAL A 137 18.42 4.32 -3.51
CA VAL A 137 19.86 4.09 -3.43
C VAL A 137 20.37 4.19 -2.00
N ALA A 138 19.88 5.15 -1.21
CA ALA A 138 20.20 5.26 0.20
C ALA A 138 19.72 4.02 0.98
N LEU A 139 18.51 3.54 0.70
CA LEU A 139 17.95 2.32 1.29
C LEU A 139 18.78 1.09 0.91
N ALA A 140 19.14 0.94 -0.37
CA ALA A 140 20.01 -0.13 -0.86
C ALA A 140 21.37 -0.15 -0.14
N ARG A 141 21.97 1.04 0.04
CA ARG A 141 23.25 1.18 0.75
C ARG A 141 23.14 0.77 2.21
N ALA A 142 22.02 1.10 2.87
CA ALA A 142 21.79 0.79 4.27
C ALA A 142 21.47 -0.70 4.52
N ARG A 143 20.74 -1.34 3.61
CA ARG A 143 20.21 -2.70 3.79
C ARG A 143 21.07 -3.80 3.19
N VAL A 144 21.77 -3.52 2.10
CA VAL A 144 22.54 -4.53 1.35
C VAL A 144 24.01 -4.16 1.26
N GLY A 145 24.32 -2.90 0.95
CA GLY A 145 25.68 -2.39 0.96
C GLY A 145 26.04 -1.55 -0.26
N VAL A 146 27.31 -1.13 -0.31
CA VAL A 146 27.78 -0.13 -1.29
C VAL A 146 27.68 -0.65 -2.73
N GLY A 147 28.09 -1.89 -3.00
CA GLY A 147 28.03 -2.47 -4.35
C GLY A 147 26.60 -2.54 -4.90
N ALA A 148 25.67 -3.06 -4.10
CA ALA A 148 24.25 -3.10 -4.45
C ALA A 148 23.69 -1.69 -4.70
N SER A 149 24.04 -0.71 -3.88
CA SER A 149 23.57 0.67 -4.07
C SER A 149 24.01 1.29 -5.39
N GLN A 150 25.19 0.93 -5.90
CA GLN A 150 25.69 1.41 -7.20
C GLN A 150 24.92 0.79 -8.37
N LEU A 151 24.64 -0.52 -8.29
CA LEU A 151 23.80 -1.21 -9.27
C LEU A 151 22.38 -0.64 -9.31
N VAL A 152 21.74 -0.50 -8.13
CA VAL A 152 20.40 0.10 -8.01
C VAL A 152 20.38 1.50 -8.61
N ASN A 153 21.38 2.33 -8.33
CA ASN A 153 21.48 3.67 -8.90
C ASN A 153 21.59 3.64 -10.43
N ALA A 154 22.47 2.80 -10.97
CA ALA A 154 22.69 2.72 -12.42
C ALA A 154 21.42 2.27 -13.16
N VAL A 155 20.76 1.21 -12.66
CA VAL A 155 19.54 0.68 -13.27
C VAL A 155 18.38 1.68 -13.15
N LEU A 156 18.13 2.24 -11.96
CA LEU A 156 17.01 3.18 -11.81
C LEU A 156 17.21 4.46 -12.61
N ARG A 157 18.46 4.95 -12.76
CA ARG A 157 18.75 6.05 -13.69
C ARG A 157 18.38 5.68 -15.12
N ARG A 158 18.71 4.47 -15.57
CA ARG A 158 18.32 3.98 -16.90
C ARG A 158 16.81 3.90 -17.06
N VAL A 159 16.07 3.52 -16.01
CA VAL A 159 14.60 3.54 -15.98
C VAL A 159 14.05 4.95 -16.19
N THR A 160 14.70 5.99 -15.64
CA THR A 160 14.26 7.39 -15.82
C THR A 160 14.44 7.95 -17.22
N GLU A 161 15.16 7.25 -18.11
CA GLU A 161 15.44 7.74 -19.46
C GLU A 161 14.27 7.57 -20.44
N ARG A 162 13.20 6.88 -20.03
CA ARG A 162 12.01 6.62 -20.84
C ARG A 162 10.73 6.86 -20.07
N THR A 163 9.68 7.28 -20.75
CA THR A 163 8.33 7.37 -20.17
C THR A 163 7.72 5.97 -19.96
N PRO A 164 6.64 5.82 -19.17
CA PRO A 164 5.93 4.56 -19.05
C PRO A 164 5.47 3.97 -20.41
N GLU A 165 5.06 4.83 -21.34
CA GLU A 165 4.62 4.44 -22.69
C GLU A 165 5.78 3.95 -23.55
N GLU A 166 6.92 4.62 -23.49
CA GLU A 166 8.15 4.19 -24.17
C GLU A 166 8.68 2.86 -23.61
N TRP A 167 8.55 2.66 -22.29
CA TRP A 167 8.86 1.36 -21.68
C TRP A 167 7.91 0.27 -22.13
N ARG A 168 6.60 0.55 -22.21
CA ARG A 168 5.61 -0.40 -22.73
C ARG A 168 5.98 -0.90 -24.12
N GLU A 169 6.40 -0.01 -25.01
CA GLU A 169 6.83 -0.39 -26.36
C GLU A 169 8.18 -1.14 -26.32
N ALA A 170 9.14 -0.69 -25.50
CA ALA A 170 10.44 -1.34 -25.36
C ALA A 170 10.38 -2.76 -24.77
N THR A 171 9.31 -3.09 -24.03
CA THR A 171 9.07 -4.42 -23.44
C THR A 171 7.96 -5.21 -24.12
N ARG A 172 7.50 -4.75 -25.29
CA ARG A 172 6.43 -5.39 -26.04
C ARG A 172 6.79 -6.81 -26.45
N VAL A 173 5.81 -7.70 -26.38
CA VAL A 173 5.94 -9.10 -26.81
C VAL A 173 5.04 -9.36 -28.03
N GLU A 174 5.48 -10.21 -28.95
CA GLU A 174 4.71 -10.53 -30.17
C GLU A 174 3.46 -11.37 -29.87
N ASP A 175 3.56 -12.31 -28.92
CA ASP A 175 2.42 -13.11 -28.47
C ASP A 175 1.42 -12.23 -27.69
N PRO A 176 0.16 -12.10 -28.13
CA PRO A 176 -0.80 -11.18 -27.51
C PRO A 176 -1.09 -11.50 -26.03
N VAL A 177 -1.09 -12.78 -25.66
CA VAL A 177 -1.34 -13.20 -24.27
C VAL A 177 -0.15 -12.85 -23.39
N ALA A 178 1.08 -13.10 -23.85
CA ALA A 178 2.29 -12.73 -23.15
C ALA A 178 2.46 -11.20 -23.05
N ASP A 179 2.07 -10.46 -24.08
CA ASP A 179 2.08 -8.99 -24.06
C ASP A 179 1.12 -8.45 -22.99
N LEU A 180 -0.11 -8.95 -22.94
CA LEU A 180 -1.08 -8.62 -21.89
C LEU A 180 -0.57 -9.03 -20.50
N ALA A 181 0.06 -10.19 -20.37
CA ALA A 181 0.61 -10.70 -19.12
C ALA A 181 1.69 -9.77 -18.56
N VAL A 182 2.63 -9.32 -19.40
CA VAL A 182 3.64 -8.33 -19.01
C VAL A 182 3.00 -6.99 -18.73
N HIS A 183 2.18 -6.49 -19.66
CA HIS A 183 1.66 -5.14 -19.57
C HIS A 183 0.73 -4.96 -18.38
N HIS A 184 -0.13 -5.92 -18.07
CA HIS A 184 -1.02 -5.86 -16.91
C HIS A 184 -0.43 -6.60 -15.68
N SER A 185 0.80 -7.12 -15.74
CA SER A 185 1.42 -7.79 -14.59
C SER A 185 0.61 -8.99 -14.05
N HIS A 186 0.07 -9.80 -14.96
CA HIS A 186 -0.65 -11.03 -14.66
C HIS A 186 0.12 -12.24 -15.17
N PRO A 187 0.10 -13.38 -14.46
CA PRO A 187 0.62 -14.62 -15.03
C PRO A 187 -0.12 -14.96 -16.33
N GLY A 188 0.60 -15.44 -17.35
CA GLY A 188 -0.01 -15.73 -18.66
C GLY A 188 -1.15 -16.74 -18.62
N TRP A 189 -1.16 -17.65 -17.63
CA TRP A 189 -2.30 -18.57 -17.44
C TRP A 189 -3.55 -17.86 -16.91
N VAL A 190 -3.41 -16.83 -16.06
CA VAL A 190 -4.52 -16.01 -15.56
C VAL A 190 -5.14 -15.23 -16.71
N VAL A 191 -4.31 -14.60 -17.55
CA VAL A 191 -4.77 -13.90 -18.75
C VAL A 191 -5.62 -14.84 -19.63
N ARG A 192 -5.12 -16.05 -19.92
CA ARG A 192 -5.89 -17.04 -20.71
C ARG A 192 -7.20 -17.43 -20.05
N ALA A 193 -7.19 -17.71 -18.74
CA ALA A 193 -8.39 -18.13 -18.01
C ALA A 193 -9.46 -17.02 -18.01
N LEU A 194 -9.06 -15.77 -17.76
CA LEU A 194 -9.96 -14.62 -17.78
C LEU A 194 -10.49 -14.34 -19.19
N THR A 195 -9.66 -14.44 -20.23
CA THR A 195 -10.12 -14.34 -21.62
C THR A 195 -11.17 -15.41 -21.92
N GLN A 196 -10.94 -16.67 -21.53
CA GLN A 196 -11.88 -17.76 -21.77
C GLN A 196 -13.21 -17.54 -21.02
N ALA A 197 -13.16 -17.05 -19.79
CA ALA A 197 -14.35 -16.72 -19.02
C ALA A 197 -15.18 -15.61 -19.68
N LEU A 198 -14.53 -14.54 -20.16
CA LEU A 198 -15.20 -13.46 -20.88
C LEU A 198 -15.81 -13.93 -22.20
N VAL A 199 -15.11 -14.77 -22.97
CA VAL A 199 -15.66 -15.36 -24.20
C VAL A 199 -16.89 -16.21 -23.90
N ALA A 200 -16.87 -17.01 -22.84
CA ALA A 200 -18.02 -17.81 -22.43
C ALA A 200 -19.25 -16.95 -22.04
N ASP A 201 -19.02 -15.72 -21.58
CA ASP A 201 -20.05 -14.73 -21.22
C ASP A 201 -20.42 -13.79 -22.41
N GLY A 202 -19.89 -14.03 -23.61
CA GLY A 202 -20.18 -13.23 -24.80
C GLY A 202 -19.48 -11.86 -24.83
N ARG A 203 -18.39 -11.70 -24.07
CA ARG A 203 -17.61 -10.46 -23.89
C ARG A 203 -16.21 -10.57 -24.48
N ASP A 204 -16.09 -11.12 -25.68
CA ASP A 204 -14.81 -11.21 -26.38
C ASP A 204 -14.21 -9.80 -26.59
N GLY A 205 -12.90 -9.67 -26.38
CA GLY A 205 -12.16 -8.40 -26.45
C GLY A 205 -12.08 -7.59 -25.14
N ASP A 206 -12.86 -7.92 -24.10
CA ASP A 206 -12.88 -7.13 -22.85
C ASP A 206 -11.70 -7.42 -21.89
N VAL A 207 -10.82 -8.36 -22.23
CA VAL A 207 -9.76 -8.83 -21.31
C VAL A 207 -8.85 -7.70 -20.81
N ALA A 208 -8.45 -6.78 -21.68
CA ALA A 208 -7.56 -5.68 -21.27
C ALA A 208 -8.23 -4.76 -20.22
N ALA A 209 -9.54 -4.49 -20.39
CA ALA A 209 -10.30 -3.69 -19.43
C ALA A 209 -10.47 -4.43 -18.08
N LEU A 210 -10.67 -5.75 -18.12
CA LEU A 210 -10.74 -6.57 -16.91
C LEU A 210 -9.40 -6.59 -16.15
N LEU A 211 -8.29 -6.82 -16.85
CA LEU A 211 -6.96 -6.84 -16.24
C LEU A 211 -6.56 -5.46 -15.69
N GLU A 212 -6.99 -4.37 -16.33
CA GLU A 212 -6.80 -3.03 -15.81
C GLU A 212 -7.62 -2.79 -14.53
N ALA A 213 -8.88 -3.23 -14.51
CA ALA A 213 -9.73 -3.15 -13.32
C ALA A 213 -9.17 -3.96 -12.15
N ASP A 214 -8.64 -5.16 -12.41
CA ASP A 214 -8.03 -6.03 -11.40
C ASP A 214 -6.72 -5.42 -10.81
N ASN A 215 -6.05 -4.55 -11.57
CA ASN A 215 -4.87 -3.82 -11.10
C ASN A 215 -5.17 -2.50 -10.39
N ALA A 216 -6.43 -2.07 -10.35
CA ALA A 216 -6.79 -0.88 -9.59
C ALA A 216 -6.54 -1.12 -8.09
N ALA A 217 -6.09 -0.08 -7.38
CA ALA A 217 -5.97 -0.18 -5.93
C ALA A 217 -7.37 -0.46 -5.33
N PRO A 218 -7.53 -1.50 -4.50
CA PRO A 218 -8.83 -1.89 -4.01
C PRO A 218 -9.40 -0.82 -3.08
N ALA A 219 -10.66 -0.44 -3.31
CA ALA A 219 -11.40 0.36 -2.36
C ALA A 219 -11.83 -0.51 -1.17
N VAL A 220 -11.84 0.06 0.03
CA VAL A 220 -12.34 -0.65 1.22
C VAL A 220 -13.84 -0.41 1.31
N THR A 221 -14.61 -1.48 1.17
CA THR A 221 -16.07 -1.46 1.37
C THR A 221 -16.42 -2.12 2.71
N VAL A 222 -17.35 -1.50 3.42
CA VAL A 222 -17.96 -2.05 4.64
C VAL A 222 -19.45 -2.27 4.44
N ALA A 223 -20.01 -3.22 5.17
CA ALA A 223 -21.44 -3.46 5.26
C ALA A 223 -21.98 -2.88 6.58
N ALA A 224 -22.93 -1.94 6.48
CA ALA A 224 -23.80 -1.56 7.58
C ALA A 224 -24.85 -2.65 7.78
N ARG A 225 -24.84 -3.36 8.91
CA ARG A 225 -25.74 -4.50 9.12
C ARG A 225 -27.16 -4.01 9.41
N PRO A 226 -28.17 -4.47 8.63
CA PRO A 226 -29.56 -4.07 8.84
C PRO A 226 -30.01 -4.28 10.29
N GLY A 227 -30.67 -3.27 10.86
CA GLY A 227 -31.13 -3.27 12.25
C GLY A 227 -30.07 -2.93 13.31
N LEU A 228 -28.79 -2.87 12.95
CA LEU A 228 -27.69 -2.50 13.86
C LEU A 228 -27.00 -1.19 13.47
N ALA A 229 -26.95 -0.88 12.17
CA ALA A 229 -26.43 0.37 11.64
C ALA A 229 -27.23 0.81 10.42
N ASP A 230 -27.43 2.12 10.27
CA ASP A 230 -27.96 2.71 9.05
C ASP A 230 -26.80 3.05 8.08
N ARG A 231 -27.02 2.77 6.79
CA ARG A 231 -25.99 2.93 5.76
C ARG A 231 -25.68 4.40 5.49
N ASP A 232 -26.71 5.22 5.37
CA ASP A 232 -26.55 6.63 4.97
C ASP A 232 -26.00 7.44 6.14
N GLU A 233 -26.41 7.13 7.38
CA GLU A 233 -25.78 7.66 8.58
C GLU A 233 -24.31 7.27 8.68
N LEU A 234 -23.97 5.99 8.43
CA LEU A 234 -22.58 5.53 8.43
C LEU A 234 -21.76 6.26 7.35
N ALA A 235 -22.28 6.37 6.12
CA ALA A 235 -21.62 7.06 5.03
C ALA A 235 -21.30 8.51 5.38
N ALA A 236 -22.26 9.24 5.97
CA ALA A 236 -22.03 10.61 6.44
C ALA A 236 -20.98 10.68 7.57
N GLN A 237 -20.96 9.72 8.50
CA GLN A 237 -20.01 9.70 9.62
C GLN A 237 -18.56 9.47 9.18
N VAL A 238 -18.35 8.68 8.13
CA VAL A 238 -17.01 8.28 7.67
C VAL A 238 -16.56 9.00 6.38
N ASP A 239 -17.35 9.97 5.91
CA ASP A 239 -17.16 10.63 4.62
C ASP A 239 -17.05 9.60 3.47
N GLY A 240 -17.86 8.54 3.59
CA GLY A 240 -17.93 7.42 2.66
C GLY A 240 -18.97 7.62 1.58
N VAL A 241 -18.89 6.79 0.54
CA VAL A 241 -19.84 6.78 -0.57
C VAL A 241 -20.73 5.54 -0.46
N PRO A 242 -22.06 5.66 -0.45
CA PRO A 242 -22.95 4.51 -0.52
C PRO A 242 -22.59 3.60 -1.71
N GLY A 243 -22.61 2.29 -1.48
CA GLY A 243 -22.28 1.30 -2.51
C GLY A 243 -23.20 1.38 -3.72
N ARG A 244 -22.65 1.03 -4.88
CA ARG A 244 -23.36 1.11 -6.15
C ARG A 244 -24.42 0.02 -6.30
N TRP A 245 -24.15 -1.15 -5.73
CA TRP A 245 -24.90 -2.37 -5.97
C TRP A 245 -25.57 -2.89 -4.70
N ALA A 246 -24.83 -2.97 -3.59
CA ALA A 246 -25.33 -3.54 -2.36
C ALA A 246 -26.00 -2.47 -1.48
N PRO A 247 -27.26 -2.68 -1.03
CA PRO A 247 -28.00 -1.72 -0.23
C PRO A 247 -27.49 -1.57 1.22
N THR A 248 -26.42 -2.26 1.58
CA THR A 248 -25.77 -2.18 2.88
C THR A 248 -24.36 -1.61 2.79
N ALA A 249 -23.87 -1.37 1.58
CA ALA A 249 -22.47 -1.03 1.36
C ALA A 249 -22.18 0.46 1.56
N VAL A 250 -21.02 0.73 2.16
CA VAL A 250 -20.36 2.03 2.20
C VAL A 250 -18.90 1.84 1.79
N THR A 251 -18.46 2.55 0.78
CA THR A 251 -17.06 2.60 0.35
C THR A 251 -16.35 3.71 1.09
N LEU A 252 -15.25 3.38 1.76
CA LEU A 252 -14.46 4.32 2.56
C LEU A 252 -13.53 5.16 1.67
N PRO A 253 -13.28 6.44 2.01
CA PRO A 253 -12.31 7.27 1.30
C PRO A 253 -10.84 6.85 1.58
N GLY A 254 -10.63 6.02 2.60
CA GLY A 254 -9.33 5.48 3.02
C GLY A 254 -9.27 5.26 4.53
N GLY A 255 -8.09 4.90 5.04
CA GLY A 255 -7.85 4.70 6.47
C GLY A 255 -7.96 3.24 6.93
N ALA A 256 -7.83 3.03 8.25
CA ALA A 256 -7.87 1.70 8.83
C ALA A 256 -9.33 1.26 9.07
N PRO A 257 -9.77 0.12 8.53
CA PRO A 257 -11.16 -0.32 8.70
C PRO A 257 -11.55 -0.55 10.17
N GLY A 258 -10.58 -0.89 11.02
CA GLY A 258 -10.80 -1.08 12.46
C GLY A 258 -11.23 0.18 13.22
N ASP A 259 -11.03 1.36 12.64
CA ASP A 259 -11.39 2.65 13.23
C ASP A 259 -12.82 3.09 12.88
N VAL A 260 -13.50 2.38 11.97
CA VAL A 260 -14.87 2.67 11.54
C VAL A 260 -15.85 2.51 12.72
N PRO A 261 -16.73 3.49 12.99
CA PRO A 261 -17.79 3.36 13.99
C PRO A 261 -18.63 2.09 13.78
N GLY A 262 -18.93 1.37 14.86
CA GLY A 262 -19.69 0.11 14.78
C GLY A 262 -18.87 -1.13 14.40
N MET A 263 -17.60 -0.99 13.99
CA MET A 263 -16.74 -2.15 13.65
C MET A 263 -16.51 -3.06 14.86
N ARG A 264 -16.18 -2.48 16.03
CA ARG A 264 -15.91 -3.25 17.26
C ARG A 264 -17.15 -3.90 17.87
N SER A 265 -18.34 -3.31 17.69
CA SER A 265 -19.61 -3.90 18.15
C SER A 265 -20.19 -4.91 17.16
N GLY A 266 -19.61 -5.02 15.95
CA GLY A 266 -20.11 -5.86 14.87
C GLY A 266 -21.29 -5.27 14.10
N ALA A 267 -21.74 -4.06 14.42
CA ALA A 267 -22.79 -3.36 13.66
C ALA A 267 -22.35 -3.04 12.22
N VAL A 268 -21.05 -2.91 12.01
CA VAL A 268 -20.40 -2.74 10.71
C VAL A 268 -19.35 -3.83 10.51
N GLY A 269 -19.14 -4.31 9.29
CA GLY A 269 -18.08 -5.26 8.96
C GLY A 269 -17.43 -4.98 7.62
N VAL A 270 -16.14 -5.28 7.46
CA VAL A 270 -15.47 -5.18 6.16
C VAL A 270 -16.02 -6.29 5.25
N GLN A 271 -16.64 -5.90 4.14
CA GLN A 271 -17.23 -6.83 3.17
C GLN A 271 -17.42 -6.12 1.83
N ASP A 272 -16.89 -6.71 0.76
CA ASP A 272 -17.11 -6.22 -0.61
C ASP A 272 -18.58 -6.29 -1.03
N GLU A 273 -19.01 -5.41 -1.94
CA GLU A 273 -20.39 -5.35 -2.43
C GLU A 273 -20.86 -6.69 -3.03
N GLY A 274 -20.01 -7.36 -3.83
CA GLY A 274 -20.36 -8.65 -4.43
C GLY A 274 -20.61 -9.72 -3.36
N SER A 275 -19.81 -9.71 -2.29
CA SER A 275 -20.01 -10.61 -1.15
C SER A 275 -21.29 -10.30 -0.37
N GLN A 276 -21.69 -9.02 -0.28
CA GLN A 276 -22.96 -8.64 0.34
C GLN A 276 -24.15 -9.11 -0.50
N LEU A 277 -24.07 -8.98 -1.83
CA LEU A 277 -25.12 -9.42 -2.75
C LEU A 277 -25.35 -10.93 -2.68
N VAL A 278 -24.32 -11.75 -2.48
CA VAL A 278 -24.49 -13.20 -2.27
C VAL A 278 -25.36 -13.48 -1.05
N THR A 279 -25.09 -12.80 0.07
CA THR A 279 -25.91 -12.95 1.29
C THR A 279 -27.35 -12.49 1.05
N LEU A 280 -27.54 -11.35 0.38
CA LEU A 280 -28.87 -10.82 0.11
C LEU A 280 -29.66 -11.72 -0.84
N ALA A 281 -29.03 -12.24 -1.89
CA ALA A 281 -29.66 -13.18 -2.81
C ALA A 281 -30.09 -14.46 -2.10
N LEU A 282 -29.28 -14.96 -1.14
CA LEU A 282 -29.64 -16.12 -0.32
C LEU A 282 -30.87 -15.86 0.56
N LEU A 283 -31.01 -14.65 1.12
CA LEU A 283 -32.15 -14.28 1.96
C LEU A 283 -33.48 -14.19 1.19
N GLU A 284 -33.43 -13.98 -0.12
CA GLU A 284 -34.60 -13.95 -0.99
C GLU A 284 -35.06 -15.34 -1.44
N VAL A 285 -34.30 -16.40 -1.14
CA VAL A 285 -34.67 -17.77 -1.51
C VAL A 285 -35.87 -18.21 -0.67
N PRO A 286 -37.01 -18.58 -1.29
CA PRO A 286 -38.14 -19.12 -0.55
C PRO A 286 -37.75 -20.38 0.19
N VAL A 287 -38.15 -20.48 1.46
CA VAL A 287 -37.95 -21.69 2.27
C VAL A 287 -39.24 -22.49 2.26
N ASP A 288 -39.17 -23.72 1.74
CA ASP A 288 -40.27 -24.67 1.80
C ASP A 288 -40.22 -25.45 3.12
N GLY A 289 -41.29 -25.35 3.93
CA GLY A 289 -41.41 -26.04 5.22
C GLY A 289 -41.18 -25.13 6.43
N PRO A 290 -41.25 -25.68 7.66
CA PRO A 290 -41.07 -24.89 8.88
C PRO A 290 -39.62 -24.42 9.05
N ASP A 291 -39.45 -23.14 9.36
CA ASP A 291 -38.18 -22.43 9.57
C ASP A 291 -37.46 -22.80 10.89
N GLU A 292 -37.70 -24.01 11.39
CA GLU A 292 -37.33 -24.46 12.74
C GLU A 292 -36.03 -25.29 12.76
N ARG A 293 -35.54 -25.73 11.59
CA ARG A 293 -34.31 -26.52 11.47
C ARG A 293 -33.47 -26.05 10.29
N TRP A 294 -32.52 -25.17 10.57
CA TRP A 294 -31.40 -24.89 9.70
C TRP A 294 -30.23 -25.75 10.18
N LEU A 295 -29.74 -26.65 9.31
CA LEU A 295 -28.78 -27.75 9.52
C LEU A 295 -29.39 -29.12 9.84
#